data_AF-A0A1B9LJL4-F1
#
_entry.id   AF-A0A1B9LJL4-F1
#
_cell.length_a   1.000
_cell.length_b   1.000
_cell.length_c   1.000
_cell.angle_alpha   90.00
_cell.angle_beta   90.00
_cell.angle_gamma   90.00
#
_symmetry.space_group_name_H-M   'P 1'
#
loop_
_entity.id
_entity.type
_entity.pdbx_description
1 polymer ?
#
loop_
_entity_poly.entity_id
_entity_poly.type
_entity_poly.pdbx_seq_one_letter_code
_entity_poly.pdbx_strand_id
1 'polypeptide(L)'
;MEIKSNDWHQADIIAALKKKGTSLSKLSRQSGLSSSTLSNALVRPWTKGEAIIASALNVEPSEIWPSRYIDSVTNQPIKRVIRKYKG
;
A
#
# COMPACT_ATOMS: atom_id res chain seq x y z
N MET A 1 -7.60 10.45 -22.58
CA MET A 1 -6.65 9.37 -22.25
C MET A 1 -7.12 8.74 -20.95
N GLU A 2 -7.54 7.48 -20.99
CA GLU A 2 -7.87 6.75 -19.76
C GLU A 2 -6.58 6.49 -19.00
N ILE A 3 -6.45 7.08 -17.81
CA ILE A 3 -5.48 6.59 -16.84
C ILE A 3 -6.02 5.24 -16.39
N LYS A 4 -5.55 4.16 -17.05
CA LYS A 4 -5.65 2.81 -16.50
C LYS A 4 -4.80 2.82 -15.25
N SER A 5 -5.43 3.14 -14.13
CA SER A 5 -4.78 3.16 -12.82
C SER A 5 -4.41 1.72 -12.47
N ASN A 6 -3.21 1.33 -12.92
CA ASN A 6 -2.70 -0.03 -12.87
C ASN A 6 -2.16 -0.30 -11.46
N ASP A 7 -3.06 -0.20 -10.49
CA ASP A 7 -2.76 -0.64 -9.13
C ASP A 7 -2.25 -2.07 -9.20
N TRP A 8 -1.19 -2.35 -8.45
CA TRP A 8 -0.62 -3.67 -8.42
C TRP A 8 -1.69 -4.68 -7.99
N HIS A 9 -1.71 -5.81 -8.67
CA HIS A 9 -2.58 -6.88 -8.25
C HIS A 9 -2.16 -7.35 -6.86
N GLN A 10 -3.13 -7.74 -6.02
CA GLN A 10 -2.85 -8.21 -4.66
C GLN A 10 -1.81 -9.35 -4.65
N ALA A 11 -1.88 -10.23 -5.66
CA ALA A 11 -0.94 -11.33 -5.84
C ALA A 11 0.48 -10.83 -6.15
N ASP A 12 0.65 -9.77 -6.95
CA ASP A 12 1.96 -9.20 -7.28
C ASP A 12 2.62 -8.56 -6.06
N ILE A 13 1.85 -7.87 -5.22
CA ILE A 13 2.32 -7.33 -3.95
C ILE A 13 2.81 -8.47 -3.05
N ILE A 14 2.02 -9.53 -2.90
CA ILE A 14 2.40 -10.70 -2.09
C ILE A 14 3.65 -11.38 -2.67
N ALA A 15 3.74 -11.51 -3.99
CA ALA A 15 4.88 -12.10 -4.67
C ALA A 15 6.14 -11.25 -4.48
N ALA A 16 6.05 -9.93 -4.60
CA ALA A 16 7.15 -9.00 -4.37
C ALA A 16 7.64 -9.05 -2.92
N LEU A 17 6.71 -9.10 -1.96
CA LEU A 17 7.06 -9.29 -0.54
C LEU A 17 7.81 -10.61 -0.32
N LYS A 18 7.30 -11.70 -0.90
CA LYS A 18 7.96 -13.01 -0.84
C LYS A 18 9.35 -13.00 -1.49
N LYS A 19 9.52 -12.33 -2.62
CA LYS A 19 10.83 -12.14 -3.28
C LYS A 19 11.82 -11.37 -2.41
N LYS A 20 11.34 -10.43 -1.58
CA LYS A 20 12.14 -9.72 -0.57
C LYS A 20 12.36 -10.54 0.72
N GLY A 21 11.84 -11.75 0.83
CA GLY A 21 11.92 -12.57 2.05
C GLY A 21 11.02 -12.07 3.20
N THR A 22 9.98 -11.31 2.86
CA THR A 22 8.98 -10.81 3.82
C THR A 22 7.58 -11.31 3.48
N SER A 23 6.63 -11.13 4.40
CA SER A 23 5.22 -11.48 4.19
C SER A 23 4.33 -10.49 4.93
N LEU A 24 3.06 -10.39 4.53
CA LEU A 24 2.09 -9.55 5.22
C LEU A 24 2.00 -9.87 6.71
N SER A 25 2.02 -11.14 7.07
CA SER A 25 2.00 -11.58 8.47
C SER A 25 3.25 -11.12 9.22
N LYS A 26 4.44 -11.20 8.59
CA LYS A 26 5.70 -10.73 9.18
C LYS A 26 5.68 -9.21 9.39
N LEU A 27 5.25 -8.46 8.38
CA LEU A 27 5.12 -6.99 8.45
C LEU A 27 4.10 -6.55 9.50
N SER A 28 2.97 -7.26 9.59
CA SER A 28 1.97 -7.00 10.60
C SER A 28 2.53 -7.16 12.01
N ARG A 29 3.28 -8.25 12.27
CA ARG A 29 3.95 -8.48 13.55
C ARG A 29 4.99 -7.40 13.86
N GLN A 30 5.80 -7.03 12.86
CA GLN A 30 6.77 -5.94 13.01
C GLN A 30 6.13 -4.59 13.31
N SER A 31 4.91 -4.36 12.80
CA SER A 31 4.17 -3.12 12.99
C SER A 31 3.28 -3.12 14.24
N GLY A 32 3.28 -4.20 15.03
CA GLY A 32 2.41 -4.35 16.21
C GLY A 32 0.92 -4.50 15.86
N LEU A 33 0.60 -4.91 14.64
CA LEU A 33 -0.76 -5.08 14.14
C LEU A 33 -1.18 -6.56 14.12
N SER A 34 -2.49 -6.82 14.19
CA SER A 34 -3.01 -8.16 13.97
C SER A 34 -2.78 -8.60 12.54
N SER A 35 -2.41 -9.87 12.35
CA SER A 35 -2.01 -10.46 11.05
C SER A 35 -3.06 -10.26 9.94
N SER A 36 -4.33 -10.07 10.30
CA SER A 36 -5.42 -9.77 9.37
C SER A 36 -5.60 -8.28 9.06
N THR A 37 -5.13 -7.37 9.93
CA THR A 37 -5.28 -5.93 9.75
C THR A 37 -4.50 -5.43 8.54
N LEU A 38 -3.28 -5.94 8.31
CA LEU A 38 -2.48 -5.52 7.15
C LEU A 38 -3.05 -6.03 5.82
N SER A 39 -3.70 -7.20 5.82
CA SER A 39 -4.39 -7.72 4.64
C SER A 39 -5.54 -6.81 4.20
N ASN A 40 -6.20 -6.11 5.13
CA ASN A 40 -7.24 -5.14 4.80
C ASN A 40 -6.70 -3.93 4.00
N ALA A 41 -5.40 -3.62 4.09
CA ALA A 41 -4.76 -2.57 3.30
C ALA A 41 -4.78 -2.85 1.79
N LEU A 42 -4.88 -4.12 1.40
CA LEU A 42 -4.89 -4.53 0.00
C LEU A 42 -6.27 -4.29 -0.65
N VAL A 43 -7.32 -4.36 0.16
CA VAL A 43 -8.71 -4.26 -0.30
C VAL A 43 -9.25 -2.83 -0.11
N ARG A 44 -8.90 -2.17 1.00
CA ARG A 44 -9.41 -0.84 1.35
C ARG A 44 -8.27 0.17 1.42
N PRO A 45 -8.50 1.43 0.99
CA PRO A 45 -7.50 2.49 1.08
C PRO A 45 -7.13 2.70 2.54
N TRP A 46 -5.91 2.30 2.90
CA TRP A 46 -5.41 2.43 4.26
C TRP A 46 -3.97 2.91 4.24
N THR A 47 -3.82 4.25 4.21
CA THR A 47 -2.53 4.93 4.05
C THR A 47 -1.42 4.44 4.97
N LYS A 48 -1.74 4.01 6.21
CA LYS A 48 -0.72 3.46 7.13
C LYS A 48 -0.27 2.05 6.73
N GLY A 49 -1.22 1.18 6.37
CA GLY A 49 -0.92 -0.17 5.89
C GLY A 49 -0.20 -0.17 4.55
N GLU A 50 -0.65 0.69 3.64
CA GLU A 50 -0.01 0.95 2.34
C GLU A 50 1.44 1.42 2.52
N ALA A 51 1.69 2.36 3.43
CA ALA A 51 3.04 2.83 3.76
C ALA A 51 3.96 1.72 4.33
N ILE A 52 3.42 0.83 5.17
CA ILE A 52 4.19 -0.31 5.72
C ILE A 52 4.62 -1.27 4.59
N ILE A 53 3.68 -1.59 3.70
CA ILE A 53 3.94 -2.49 2.56
C ILE A 53 4.95 -1.85 1.59
N ALA A 54 4.74 -0.59 1.25
CA ALA A 54 5.62 0.17 0.36
C ALA A 54 7.04 0.28 0.93
N SER A 55 7.17 0.61 2.22
CA SER A 55 8.44 0.64 2.93
C SER A 55 9.15 -0.72 2.92
N ALA A 56 8.42 -1.82 3.09
CA ALA A 56 8.98 -3.17 3.02
C ALA A 56 9.49 -3.56 1.62
N LEU A 57 8.84 -3.04 0.59
CA LEU A 57 9.22 -3.23 -0.81
C LEU A 57 10.29 -2.22 -1.25
N ASN A 58 10.56 -1.20 -0.43
CA ASN A 58 11.44 -0.06 -0.72
C ASN A 58 11.01 0.71 -1.98
N VAL A 59 9.70 0.93 -2.09
CA VAL A 59 9.02 1.69 -3.14
C VAL A 59 8.05 2.68 -2.49
N GLU A 60 7.55 3.65 -3.25
CA GLU A 60 6.53 4.56 -2.74
C GLU A 60 5.12 3.92 -2.82
N PRO A 61 4.19 4.26 -1.89
CA PRO A 61 2.80 3.78 -1.96
C PRO A 61 2.10 4.15 -3.28
N SER A 62 2.50 5.27 -3.90
CA SER A 62 2.00 5.72 -5.20
C SER A 62 2.43 4.85 -6.37
N GLU A 63 3.53 4.10 -6.25
CA GLU A 63 3.97 3.14 -7.28
C GLU A 63 3.14 1.85 -7.25
N ILE A 64 2.68 1.46 -6.05
CA ILE A 64 1.84 0.28 -5.86
C ILE A 64 0.38 0.61 -6.16
N TRP A 65 -0.11 1.77 -5.71
CA TRP A 65 -1.48 2.23 -5.90
C TRP A 65 -1.54 3.61 -6.56
N PRO A 66 -1.13 3.77 -7.83
CA PRO A 66 -1.22 5.03 -8.53
C PRO A 66 -2.65 5.59 -8.55
N SER A 67 -3.69 4.75 -8.60
CA SER A 67 -5.10 5.20 -8.54
C SER A 67 -5.44 5.98 -7.27
N ARG A 68 -4.74 5.66 -6.18
CA ARG A 68 -5.00 6.20 -4.85
C ARG A 68 -4.18 7.46 -4.58
N TYR A 69 -3.09 7.66 -5.30
CA TYR A 69 -2.10 8.70 -4.99
C TYR A 69 -1.79 9.63 -6.16
N ILE A 70 -2.27 9.37 -7.37
CA ILE A 70 -2.08 10.20 -8.54
C ILE A 70 -3.45 10.63 -9.06
N ASP A 71 -3.62 11.93 -9.27
CA ASP A 71 -4.83 12.48 -9.87
C ASP A 71 -4.88 12.11 -11.36
N SER A 72 -5.95 11.44 -11.77
CA SER A 72 -6.10 10.99 -13.15
C SER A 72 -6.27 12.13 -14.17
N VAL A 73 -6.59 13.33 -13.71
CA VAL A 73 -6.81 14.51 -14.56
C VAL A 73 -5.54 15.33 -14.68
N THR A 74 -4.86 15.58 -13.56
CA THR A 74 -3.68 16.46 -13.51
C THR A 74 -2.35 15.72 -13.55
N ASN A 75 -2.37 14.38 -13.39
CA ASN A 75 -1.20 13.51 -13.23
C ASN A 75 -0.28 13.96 -12.07
N GLN A 76 -0.83 14.67 -11.09
CA GLN A 76 -0.10 15.17 -9.92
C GLN A 76 -0.31 14.26 -8.70
N PRO A 77 0.67 14.19 -7.78
CA PRO A 77 0.51 13.45 -6.53
C PRO A 77 -0.59 14.06 -5.65
N ILE A 78 -1.60 13.25 -5.31
CA ILE A 78 -2.64 13.58 -4.34
C ILE A 78 -2.03 13.48 -2.94
N LYS A 79 -1.99 14.60 -2.23
CA LYS A 79 -1.51 14.65 -0.84
C LYS A 79 -2.50 13.97 0.10
N ARG A 80 -2.29 12.68 0.39
CA ARG A 80 -3.07 11.95 1.40
C ARG A 80 -2.44 12.11 2.79
N VAL A 81 -3.19 12.73 3.70
CA VAL A 81 -2.76 12.87 5.10
C VAL A 81 -2.92 11.52 5.80
N ILE A 82 -1.84 11.00 6.38
CA ILE A 82 -1.91 9.83 7.26
C ILE A 82 -2.79 10.22 8.45
N ARG A 83 -4.04 9.73 8.45
CA ARG A 83 -4.98 9.98 9.54
C ARG A 83 -4.46 9.25 10.78
N LYS A 84 -3.86 10.00 11.72
CA LYS A 84 -3.55 9.46 13.05
C LYS A 84 -4.88 9.09 13.70
N TYR A 85 -5.08 7.82 14.04
CA TYR A 85 -6.20 7.43 14.88
C TYR A 85 -5.98 8.10 16.25
N LYS A 86 -6.95 8.91 16.70
CA LYS A 86 -7.08 9.24 18.12
C LYS A 86 -7.45 7.92 18.80
N GLY A 87 -6.50 7.37 19.55
CA GLY A 87 -6.80 6.37 20.56
C GLY A 87 -7.66 6.97 21.67
#